data_AF-A0A956L9Z7-F1
#
_entry.id   AF-A0A956L9Z7-F1
#
_cell.length_a   1.000
_cell.length_b   1.000
_cell.length_c   1.000
_cell.angle_alpha   90.00
_cell.angle_beta   90.00
_cell.angle_gamma   90.00
#
_symmetry.space_group_name_H-M   'P 1'
#
loop_
_entity.id
_entity.type
_entity.pdbx_description
1 polymer ?
#
loop_
_entity_poly.entity_id
_entity_poly.type
_entity_poly.pdbx_seq_one_letter_code
_entity_poly.pdbx_strand_id
1 'polypeptide(L)'
;MPATLEALRAAFPRHLNLALSRAFGPGDGRQMIAIERLAQAQSIPVIAIGDVLYHAAERRPLQDVLTCIREHETLATIGRRLEPNAERHLRAPRDLKHIFKGHEQALANAAALFARIGFSLDELRHQYPEDPVFAELGGRPIPSQQALE
;
A
#
# COMPACT_ATOMS: atom_id res chain seq x y z
N MET A 1 15.60 1.28 -16.58
CA MET A 1 14.16 1.58 -16.35
C MET A 1 13.25 1.09 -17.47
N PRO A 2 13.49 1.35 -18.78
CA PRO A 2 12.55 0.95 -19.84
C PRO A 2 12.32 -0.56 -19.91
N ALA A 3 13.41 -1.34 -19.91
CA ALA A 3 13.35 -2.81 -19.97
C ALA A 3 12.56 -3.44 -18.79
N THR A 4 12.67 -2.86 -17.59
CA THR A 4 11.93 -3.32 -16.41
C THR A 4 10.43 -3.07 -16.57
N LEU A 5 10.05 -1.89 -17.07
CA LEU A 5 8.64 -1.57 -17.31
C LEU A 5 8.05 -2.42 -18.43
N GLU A 6 8.83 -2.70 -19.48
CA GLU A 6 8.42 -3.60 -20.55
C GLU A 6 8.17 -5.02 -20.03
N ALA A 7 9.09 -5.56 -19.23
CA ALA A 7 8.93 -6.86 -18.60
C ALA A 7 7.69 -6.92 -17.68
N LEU A 8 7.48 -5.90 -16.85
CA LEU A 8 6.30 -5.82 -15.98
C LEU A 8 5.00 -5.70 -16.77
N ARG A 9 4.99 -4.94 -17.87
CA ARG A 9 3.81 -4.78 -18.72
C ARG A 9 3.46 -6.09 -19.43
N ALA A 10 4.48 -6.86 -19.84
CA ALA A 10 4.28 -8.18 -20.43
C ALA A 10 3.75 -9.20 -19.41
N ALA A 11 4.25 -9.16 -18.17
CA ALA A 11 3.81 -10.07 -17.10
C ALA A 11 2.42 -9.72 -16.53
N PHE A 12 2.07 -8.44 -16.45
CA PHE A 12 0.83 -7.94 -15.83
C PHE A 12 0.01 -7.08 -16.78
N PRO A 13 -0.45 -7.64 -17.93
CA PRO A 13 -1.21 -6.86 -18.89
C PRO A 13 -2.52 -6.37 -18.26
N ARG A 14 -2.80 -5.07 -18.36
CA ARG A 14 -3.99 -4.39 -17.76
C ARG A 14 -4.05 -4.35 -16.22
N HIS A 15 -3.00 -4.83 -15.55
CA HIS A 15 -2.88 -4.82 -14.08
C HIS A 15 -1.67 -4.01 -13.59
N LEU A 16 -1.02 -3.28 -14.48
CA LEU A 16 0.09 -2.38 -14.17
C LEU A 16 -0.38 -0.92 -14.14
N ASN A 17 -0.04 -0.20 -13.08
CA ASN A 17 -0.26 1.24 -12.95
C ASN A 17 1.02 1.90 -12.41
N LEU A 18 1.28 3.15 -12.78
CA LEU A 18 2.33 3.96 -12.16
C LEU A 18 1.75 4.77 -11.00
N ALA A 19 2.43 4.72 -9.86
CA ALA A 19 2.03 5.46 -8.68
C ALA A 19 2.55 6.91 -8.73
N LEU A 20 1.65 7.86 -8.46
CA LEU A 20 1.94 9.27 -8.31
C LEU A 20 1.72 9.66 -6.85
N SER A 21 2.79 10.03 -6.16
CA SER A 21 2.75 10.53 -4.78
C SER A 21 3.40 11.90 -4.69
N ARG A 22 3.10 12.63 -3.60
CA ARG A 22 3.72 13.92 -3.28
C ARG A 22 4.47 13.82 -1.98
N ALA A 23 5.78 14.14 -2.02
CA ALA A 23 6.62 14.19 -0.83
C ALA A 23 6.58 15.57 -0.14
N PHE A 24 5.87 16.54 -0.74
CA PHE A 24 5.79 17.94 -0.31
C PHE A 24 7.16 18.60 -0.26
N GLY A 25 8.02 18.24 -1.22
CA GLY A 25 9.33 18.82 -1.43
C GLY A 25 9.38 19.73 -2.66
N PRO A 26 10.49 20.47 -2.84
CA PRO A 26 10.69 21.36 -3.98
C PRO A 26 10.77 20.62 -5.34
N GLY A 27 10.91 19.30 -5.34
CA GLY A 27 11.00 18.46 -6.53
C GLY A 27 9.67 17.88 -7.02
N ASP A 28 8.59 17.97 -6.23
CA ASP A 28 7.32 17.27 -6.48
C ASP A 28 6.79 17.51 -7.89
N GLY A 29 6.65 18.77 -8.31
CA GLY A 29 6.08 19.09 -9.62
C GLY A 29 6.88 18.51 -10.79
N ARG A 30 8.21 18.53 -10.71
CA ARG A 30 9.07 17.93 -11.74
C ARG A 30 8.93 16.41 -11.75
N GLN A 31 8.89 15.80 -10.57
CA GLN A 31 8.75 14.35 -10.44
C GLN A 31 7.40 13.87 -10.97
N MET A 32 6.32 14.59 -10.66
CA MET A 32 4.97 14.25 -11.13
C MET A 32 4.87 14.30 -12.65
N ILE A 33 5.36 15.38 -13.27
CA ILE A 33 5.42 15.50 -14.74
C ILE A 33 6.27 14.39 -15.36
N ALA A 34 7.40 14.03 -14.74
CA ALA A 34 8.26 12.96 -15.24
C ALA A 34 7.55 11.59 -15.22
N ILE A 35 6.83 11.29 -14.14
CA ILE A 35 6.03 10.05 -14.02
C ILE A 35 4.94 10.01 -15.08
N GLU A 36 4.21 11.11 -15.29
CA GLU A 36 3.14 11.15 -16.30
C GLU A 36 3.67 11.00 -17.73
N ARG A 37 4.79 11.65 -18.05
CA ARG A 37 5.45 11.47 -19.36
C ARG A 37 5.88 10.03 -19.59
N LEU A 38 6.44 9.39 -18.56
CA LEU A 38 6.82 7.99 -18.61
C LEU A 38 5.60 7.08 -18.80
N ALA A 39 4.51 7.37 -18.09
CA ALA A 39 3.24 6.66 -18.19
C ALA A 39 2.66 6.76 -19.61
N GLN A 40 2.67 7.97 -20.18
CA GLN A 40 2.20 8.23 -21.54
C GLN A 40 3.05 7.49 -22.58
N ALA A 41 4.37 7.54 -22.46
CA ALA A 41 5.29 6.86 -23.38
C ALA A 41 5.10 5.34 -23.39
N GLN A 42 4.68 4.76 -22.26
CA GLN A 42 4.50 3.31 -22.10
C GLN A 42 3.04 2.85 -22.17
N SER A 43 2.10 3.80 -22.34
CA SER A 43 0.65 3.56 -22.28
C SER A 43 0.20 2.85 -20.99
N ILE A 44 0.77 3.26 -19.85
CA ILE A 44 0.45 2.75 -18.52
C ILE A 44 -0.40 3.80 -17.80
N PRO A 45 -1.53 3.45 -17.17
CA PRO A 45 -2.30 4.41 -16.37
C PRO A 45 -1.53 4.88 -15.13
N VAL A 46 -1.74 6.13 -14.75
CA VAL A 46 -1.20 6.69 -13.50
C VAL A 46 -2.30 6.69 -12.44
N ILE A 47 -1.98 6.31 -11.21
CA ILE A 47 -2.87 6.40 -10.05
C ILE A 47 -2.26 7.30 -8.98
N ALA A 48 -3.10 8.13 -8.35
CA ALA A 48 -2.68 8.94 -7.22
C ALA A 48 -2.68 8.09 -5.94
N ILE A 49 -1.59 8.14 -5.17
CA ILE A 49 -1.46 7.48 -3.88
C ILE A 49 -1.05 8.48 -2.80
N GLY A 50 -1.50 8.25 -1.57
CA GLY A 50 -1.09 9.05 -0.42
C GLY A 50 0.26 8.63 0.18
N ASP A 51 0.75 7.43 -0.16
CA ASP A 51 1.96 6.83 0.43
C ASP A 51 1.95 6.89 1.97
N VAL A 52 0.81 6.51 2.55
CA VAL A 52 0.46 6.79 3.95
C VAL A 52 1.22 5.89 4.91
N LEU A 53 1.77 6.48 5.98
CA LEU A 53 2.43 5.76 7.08
C LEU A 53 1.59 5.72 8.37
N TYR A 54 0.68 6.69 8.54
CA TYR A 54 -0.08 6.85 9.78
C TYR A 54 -1.47 7.44 9.53
N HIS A 55 -2.39 7.31 10.50
CA HIS A 55 -3.78 7.74 10.30
C HIS A 55 -3.99 9.25 10.42
N ALA A 56 -3.17 9.96 11.19
CA ALA A 56 -3.32 11.40 11.43
C ALA A 56 -1.95 12.09 11.58
N ALA A 57 -1.85 13.37 11.23
CA ALA A 57 -0.58 14.10 11.17
C ALA A 57 0.17 14.11 12.52
N GLU A 58 -0.58 14.17 13.62
CA GLU A 58 -0.07 14.17 15.00
C GLU A 58 0.63 12.85 15.38
N ARG A 59 0.49 11.80 14.57
CA ARG A 59 1.17 10.51 14.77
C ARG A 59 2.57 10.46 14.19
N ARG A 60 3.05 11.51 13.51
CA ARG A 60 4.42 11.58 13.01
C ARG A 60 5.48 11.28 14.07
N PRO A 61 5.44 11.84 15.31
CA PRO A 61 6.45 11.52 16.32
C PRO A 61 6.51 10.03 16.66
N LEU A 62 5.37 9.33 16.65
CA LEU A 62 5.35 7.88 16.84
C LEU A 62 5.98 7.15 15.66
N GLN A 63 5.70 7.58 14.42
CA GLN A 63 6.36 7.04 13.24
C GLN A 63 7.89 7.24 13.29
N ASP A 64 8.36 8.39 13.75
CA ASP A 64 9.78 8.66 13.90
C ASP A 64 10.44 7.71 14.90
N VAL A 65 9.78 7.47 16.05
CA VAL A 65 10.23 6.49 17.05
C VAL A 65 10.25 5.06 16.49
N LEU A 66 9.21 4.64 15.76
CA LEU A 66 9.18 3.33 15.11
C LEU A 66 10.29 3.18 14.06
N THR A 67 10.60 4.26 13.35
CA THR A 67 11.71 4.29 12.40
C THR A 67 13.05 4.16 13.13
N CYS A 68 13.27 4.89 14.22
CA CYS A 68 14.46 4.75 15.08
C CYS A 68 14.67 3.31 15.55
N ILE A 69 13.60 2.66 16.05
CA ILE A 69 13.65 1.26 16.50
C ILE A 69 14.07 0.35 15.34
N ARG A 70 13.43 0.48 14.17
CA ARG A 70 13.73 -0.34 12.99
C ARG A 70 15.18 -0.18 12.53
N GLU A 71 15.67 1.05 12.49
CA GLU A 71 17.02 1.37 12.02
C GLU A 71 18.10 1.14 13.10
N HIS A 72 17.72 0.77 14.33
CA HIS A 72 18.61 0.65 15.48
C HIS A 72 19.41 1.93 15.76
N GLU A 73 18.78 3.09 15.57
CA GLU A 73 19.37 4.41 15.77
C GLU A 73 18.50 5.27 16.70
N THR A 74 19.06 6.37 17.23
CA THR A 74 18.33 7.30 18.09
C THR A 74 17.76 8.47 17.30
N LEU A 75 16.77 9.19 17.87
CA LEU A 75 16.24 10.43 17.27
C LEU A 75 17.32 11.47 17.01
N ALA A 76 18.38 11.50 17.82
CA ALA A 76 19.49 12.43 17.67
C ALA A 76 20.42 12.08 16.49
N THR A 77 20.49 10.81 16.09
CA THR A 77 21.49 10.32 15.10
C THR A 77 20.89 9.96 13.75
N ILE A 78 19.61 9.60 13.71
CA ILE A 78 18.93 9.02 12.54
C ILE A 78 18.85 9.95 11.30
N GLY A 79 18.92 11.27 11.53
CA GLY A 79 19.03 12.27 10.47
C GLY A 79 17.95 12.15 9.39
N ARG A 80 18.39 11.99 8.13
CA ARG A 80 17.53 12.02 6.93
C ARG A 80 16.69 10.76 6.69
N ARG A 81 16.78 9.74 7.56
CA ARG A 81 15.89 8.56 7.46
C ARG A 81 14.50 8.84 8.01
N LEU A 82 14.33 9.91 8.81
CA LEU A 82 13.02 10.38 9.24
C LEU A 82 12.32 11.13 8.11
N GLU A 83 11.00 11.09 8.13
CA GLU A 83 10.20 11.87 7.20
C GLU A 83 10.43 13.38 7.42
N PRO A 84 10.58 14.19 6.35
CA PRO A 84 10.86 15.62 6.48
C PRO A 84 9.65 16.40 7.02
N ASN A 85 8.44 15.88 6.85
CA ASN A 85 7.18 16.53 7.19
C ASN A 85 6.11 15.53 7.67
N ALA A 86 4.97 16.03 8.14
CA ALA A 86 3.86 15.21 8.66
C ALA A 86 2.81 14.85 7.58
N GLU A 87 3.19 14.88 6.31
CA GLU A 87 2.24 14.87 5.19
C GLU A 87 1.81 13.45 4.76
N ARG A 88 2.43 12.39 5.30
CA ARG A 88 2.13 10.98 5.00
C ARG A 88 1.03 10.39 5.91
N HIS A 89 -0.01 11.18 6.19
CA HIS A 89 -1.21 10.74 6.91
C HIS A 89 -2.40 10.46 5.98
N LEU A 90 -3.43 9.77 6.48
CA LEU A 90 -4.71 9.64 5.77
C LEU A 90 -5.37 11.02 5.60
N ARG A 91 -5.71 11.38 4.36
CA ARG A 91 -6.31 12.68 4.05
C ARG A 91 -7.76 12.57 3.66
N ALA A 92 -8.49 13.66 3.89
CA ALA A 92 -9.85 13.78 3.40
C ALA A 92 -9.85 13.88 1.86
N PRO A 93 -10.88 13.34 1.17
CA PRO A 93 -10.99 13.41 -0.29
C PRO A 93 -10.92 14.83 -0.86
N ARG A 94 -11.41 15.83 -0.12
CA ARG A 94 -11.35 17.24 -0.52
C ARG A 94 -9.92 17.76 -0.63
N ASP A 95 -9.04 17.33 0.28
CA ASP A 95 -7.65 17.79 0.32
C ASP A 95 -6.85 17.15 -0.82
N LEU A 96 -7.14 15.88 -1.13
CA LEU A 96 -6.52 15.16 -2.24
C LEU A 96 -6.76 15.86 -3.58
N LYS A 97 -7.97 16.39 -3.82
CA LYS A 97 -8.26 17.18 -5.04
C LYS A 97 -7.37 18.43 -5.16
N HIS A 98 -7.07 19.08 -4.03
CA HIS A 98 -6.18 20.24 -4.02
C HIS A 98 -4.71 19.82 -4.21
N ILE A 99 -4.28 18.77 -3.53
CA ILE A 99 -2.92 18.23 -3.58
C ILE A 99 -2.57 17.74 -4.99
N PHE A 100 -3.51 17.10 -5.68
CA PHE A 100 -3.33 16.59 -7.05
C PHE A 100 -3.99 17.49 -8.10
N LYS A 101 -4.12 18.80 -7.84
CA LYS A 101 -4.60 19.76 -8.84
C LYS A 101 -3.71 19.72 -10.09
N GLY A 102 -4.32 19.59 -11.26
CA GLY A 102 -3.64 19.35 -12.54
C GLY A 102 -3.33 17.88 -12.84
N HIS A 103 -3.63 16.97 -11.90
CA HIS A 103 -3.42 15.53 -11.98
C HIS A 103 -4.70 14.75 -11.62
N GLU A 104 -5.88 15.32 -11.91
CA GLU A 104 -7.18 14.80 -11.51
C GLU A 104 -7.46 13.41 -12.07
N GLN A 105 -6.93 13.11 -13.26
CA GLN A 105 -7.06 11.78 -13.88
C GLN A 105 -6.41 10.69 -13.01
N ALA A 106 -5.32 10.99 -12.30
CA ALA A 106 -4.66 10.03 -11.42
C ALA A 106 -5.56 9.66 -10.22
N LEU A 107 -6.31 10.62 -9.68
CA LEU A 107 -7.32 10.35 -8.65
C LEU A 107 -8.48 9.51 -9.18
N ALA A 108 -8.97 9.83 -10.38
CA ALA A 108 -10.05 9.07 -11.03
C ALA A 108 -9.63 7.62 -11.31
N ASN A 109 -8.42 7.41 -11.80
CA ASN A 109 -7.86 6.08 -12.06
C ASN A 109 -7.70 5.27 -10.76
N ALA A 110 -7.28 5.91 -9.66
CA ALA A 110 -7.20 5.25 -8.36
C ALA A 110 -8.59 4.76 -7.91
N ALA A 111 -9.62 5.62 -7.98
CA ALA A 111 -10.99 5.23 -7.65
C ALA A 111 -11.50 4.07 -8.55
N ALA A 112 -11.23 4.12 -9.85
CA ALA A 112 -11.61 3.06 -10.78
C ALA A 112 -10.87 1.73 -10.51
N LEU A 113 -9.60 1.79 -10.10
CA LEU A 113 -8.84 0.61 -9.70
C LEU A 113 -9.47 -0.03 -8.45
N PHE A 114 -9.71 0.76 -7.40
CA PHE A 114 -10.28 0.24 -6.16
C PHE A 114 -11.70 -0.30 -6.35
N ALA A 115 -12.51 0.30 -7.23
CA ALA A 115 -13.86 -0.20 -7.55
C ALA A 115 -13.87 -1.60 -8.20
N ARG A 116 -12.73 -2.05 -8.75
CA ARG A 116 -12.59 -3.40 -9.35
C ARG A 116 -12.13 -4.45 -8.34
N ILE A 117 -11.71 -4.05 -7.14
CA ILE A 117 -11.23 -4.96 -6.11
C ILE A 117 -12.44 -5.42 -5.29
N GLY A 118 -12.85 -6.66 -5.51
CA GLY A 118 -14.03 -7.25 -4.86
C GLY A 118 -13.74 -8.15 -3.66
N PHE A 119 -12.47 -8.35 -3.31
CA PHE A 119 -12.07 -9.26 -2.23
C PHE A 119 -12.60 -8.77 -0.86
N SER A 120 -13.35 -9.63 -0.17
CA SER A 120 -13.72 -9.47 1.24
C SER A 120 -13.04 -10.51 2.12
N LEU A 121 -12.72 -10.13 3.36
CA LEU A 121 -12.26 -11.09 4.36
C LEU A 121 -13.34 -12.14 4.71
N ASP A 122 -14.62 -11.86 4.44
CA ASP A 122 -15.73 -12.80 4.62
C ASP A 122 -15.63 -14.01 3.68
N GLU A 123 -14.84 -13.92 2.61
CA GLU A 123 -14.55 -15.04 1.70
C GLU A 123 -13.59 -16.07 2.33
N LEU A 124 -12.89 -15.71 3.40
CA LEU A 124 -11.98 -16.61 4.10
C LEU A 124 -12.78 -17.65 4.88
N ARG A 125 -12.68 -18.90 4.44
CA ARG A 125 -13.22 -20.05 5.17
C ARG A 125 -12.11 -20.70 5.97
N HIS A 126 -12.36 -20.91 7.25
CA HIS A 126 -11.47 -21.69 8.10
C HIS A 126 -11.48 -23.15 7.63
N GLN A 127 -10.43 -23.58 6.94
CA GLN A 127 -10.20 -24.99 6.63
C GLN A 127 -9.29 -25.56 7.71
N TYR A 128 -9.89 -26.10 8.77
CA TYR A 128 -9.12 -26.90 9.71
C TYR A 128 -8.89 -28.28 9.08
N PRO A 129 -7.66 -28.82 9.09
CA PRO A 129 -7.43 -30.19 8.65
C PRO A 129 -8.25 -31.16 9.52
N GLU A 130 -8.59 -32.32 8.97
CA GLU A 130 -9.22 -33.38 9.77
C GLU A 130 -8.31 -33.75 10.95
N ASP A 131 -8.89 -33.92 12.13
CA ASP A 131 -8.13 -34.30 13.31
C ASP A 131 -7.48 -35.67 13.10
N PRO A 132 -6.19 -35.83 13.43
CA PRO A 132 -5.52 -37.11 13.30
C PRO A 132 -6.19 -38.14 14.22
N VAL A 133 -6.51 -39.30 13.64
CA VAL A 133 -7.05 -40.44 14.37
C VAL A 133 -5.88 -41.29 14.85
N PHE A 134 -5.70 -41.40 16.16
CA PHE A 134 -4.66 -42.24 16.75
C PHE A 134 -5.26 -43.58 17.19
N ALA A 135 -4.67 -44.69 16.73
CA ALA A 135 -5.11 -46.04 17.10
C ALA A 135 -5.02 -46.29 18.62
N GLU A 136 -4.04 -45.67 19.27
CA GLU A 136 -3.78 -45.72 20.71
C GLU A 136 -4.90 -45.08 21.55
N LEU A 137 -5.72 -44.21 20.94
CA LEU A 137 -6.86 -43.54 21.57
C LEU A 137 -8.20 -44.18 21.20
N GLY A 138 -8.19 -45.43 20.72
CA GLY A 138 -9.41 -46.17 20.35
C GLY A 138 -10.01 -45.75 19.01
N GLY A 139 -9.23 -45.12 18.13
CA GLY A 139 -9.62 -44.84 16.74
C GLY A 139 -10.72 -43.78 16.59
N ARG A 140 -10.93 -42.94 17.61
CA ARG A 140 -11.88 -41.82 17.55
C ARG A 140 -11.13 -40.53 17.25
N PRO A 141 -11.65 -39.65 16.36
CA PRO A 141 -11.10 -38.33 16.17
C PRO A 141 -11.17 -37.55 17.49
N ILE A 142 -10.12 -36.79 17.78
CA ILE A 142 -10.15 -35.82 18.88
C ILE A 142 -11.22 -34.78 18.52
N PRO A 143 -12.12 -34.37 19.41
CA PRO A 143 -13.10 -33.33 19.09
C PRO A 143 -12.38 -32.05 18.68
N SER A 144 -12.62 -31.57 17.46
CA SER A 144 -12.10 -30.29 16.99
C SER A 144 -12.62 -29.14 17.88
N GLN A 145 -11.93 -28.01 17.90
CA GLN A 145 -12.38 -26.81 18.63
C GLN A 145 -13.78 -26.33 18.20
N GLN A 146 -14.28 -26.73 17.03
CA GLN A 146 -15.65 -26.44 16.57
C GLN A 146 -16.74 -27.23 17.32
N ALA A 147 -16.40 -28.28 18.06
CA ALA A 147 -17.35 -28.99 18.91
C ALA A 147 -17.60 -28.27 20.25
N LEU A 148 -16.86 -27.19 20.54
CA LEU A 148 -16.87 -26.47 21.82
C LEU A 148 -17.40 -25.03 21.72
N GLU A 149 -17.82 -24.58 20.53
CA GLU A 149 -18.56 -23.33 20.29
C GLU A 149 -20.01 -23.63 19.90
#